data_AF-A0A1B0GPF4-F1
#
_entry.id   AF-A0A1B0GPF4-F1
#
_cell.length_a   1.000
_cell.length_b   1.000
_cell.length_c   1.000
_cell.angle_alpha   90.00
_cell.angle_beta   90.00
_cell.angle_gamma   90.00
#
_symmetry.space_group_name_H-M   'P 1'
#
loop_
_entity.id
_entity.type
_entity.pdbx_description
1 polymer ?
#
loop_
_entity_poly.entity_id
_entity_poly.type
_entity_poly.pdbx_seq_one_letter_code
_entity_poly.pdbx_strand_id
1 'polypeptide(L)'
;GAISLLAFQGVFTLIQEHNLTYPFIYEKLYSMFEPEIFHTKFKARLFYLADLFLSSTHLPEALVAAFVKRLARLTLVAPPQDIVICLYFIGNLIIRHPGLKRLICHPHGGQVTRDPFIMDECDPTKSYAIDSSLWEIAALQNHGIPSIATAAKFISNPLPTIEWDLTQVLGVTEDDLFDQAIRKSSKAAFLTIDRPTSMFVPRGDRTQEFWKLF
;
A
#
# COMPACT_ATOMS: atom_id res chain seq x y z
N GLY A 1 -9.10 15.16 -5.31
CA GLY A 1 -10.57 15.32 -5.34
C GLY A 1 -11.26 14.41 -6.35
N ALA A 2 -12.52 14.02 -6.10
CA ALA A 2 -13.26 12.99 -6.86
C ALA A 2 -13.51 13.31 -8.35
N ILE A 3 -13.73 14.59 -8.69
CA ILE A 3 -13.92 15.03 -10.09
C ILE A 3 -12.65 14.78 -10.92
N SER A 4 -11.47 14.98 -10.31
CA SER A 4 -10.19 14.73 -10.96
C SER A 4 -10.02 13.25 -11.33
N LEU A 5 -10.52 12.33 -10.51
CA LEU A 5 -10.46 10.89 -10.78
C LEU A 5 -11.34 10.49 -11.98
N LEU A 6 -12.54 11.07 -12.05
CA LEU A 6 -13.47 10.82 -13.15
C LEU A 6 -12.93 11.40 -14.47
N ALA A 7 -12.41 12.63 -14.43
CA ALA A 7 -11.80 13.28 -15.58
C ALA A 7 -10.55 12.52 -16.09
N PHE A 8 -9.80 11.87 -15.18
CA PHE A 8 -8.60 11.13 -15.53
C PHE A 8 -8.87 9.98 -16.51
N GLN A 9 -10.04 9.33 -16.44
CA GLN A 9 -10.44 8.37 -17.47
C GLN A 9 -10.56 9.02 -18.85
N GLY A 10 -11.23 10.18 -18.92
CA GLY A 10 -11.43 10.88 -20.20
C GLY A 10 -10.10 11.28 -20.82
N VAL A 11 -9.17 11.77 -19.98
CA VAL A 11 -7.80 12.07 -20.39
C VAL A 11 -7.10 10.81 -20.89
N PHE A 12 -7.26 9.68 -20.21
CA PHE A 12 -6.67 8.41 -20.63
C PHE A 12 -7.18 7.96 -22.01
N THR A 13 -8.49 8.01 -22.26
CA THR A 13 -9.05 7.68 -23.58
C THR A 13 -8.52 8.60 -24.67
N LEU A 14 -8.37 9.90 -24.38
CA LEU A 14 -7.81 10.88 -25.31
C LEU A 14 -6.33 10.62 -25.63
N ILE A 15 -5.54 10.18 -24.64
CA ILE A 15 -4.13 9.82 -24.85
C ILE A 15 -4.04 8.54 -25.68
N GLN A 16 -4.81 7.50 -25.35
CA GLN A 16 -4.72 6.20 -26.00
C GLN A 16 -5.28 6.20 -27.42
N GLU A 17 -6.44 6.82 -27.65
CA GLU A 17 -7.13 6.78 -28.95
C GLU A 17 -6.70 7.91 -29.88
N HIS A 18 -6.36 9.08 -29.33
CA HIS A 18 -6.06 10.28 -30.10
C HIS A 18 -4.61 10.77 -29.99
N ASN A 19 -3.72 10.02 -29.30
CA ASN A 19 -2.30 10.34 -29.13
C ASN A 19 -2.03 11.77 -28.59
N LEU A 20 -2.97 12.31 -27.81
CA LEU A 20 -2.82 13.62 -27.19
C LEU A 20 -1.75 13.55 -26.09
N THR A 21 -0.89 14.56 -26.02
CA THR A 21 0.13 14.65 -24.96
C THR A 21 -0.43 15.47 -23.80
N TYR A 22 -0.54 14.84 -22.63
CA TYR A 22 -0.85 15.55 -21.39
C TYR A 22 0.45 15.81 -20.62
N PRO A 23 0.89 17.08 -20.49
CA PRO A 23 2.09 17.40 -19.74
C PRO A 23 1.89 17.04 -18.25
N PHE A 24 2.95 16.54 -17.60
CA PHE A 24 2.96 16.26 -16.15
C PHE A 24 1.93 15.24 -15.66
N ILE A 25 1.55 14.27 -16.51
CA ILE A 25 0.56 13.25 -16.13
C ILE A 25 0.94 12.48 -14.86
N TYR A 26 2.23 12.16 -14.69
CA TYR A 26 2.72 11.41 -13.54
C TYR A 26 2.74 12.23 -12.25
N GLU A 27 3.05 13.53 -12.31
CA GLU A 27 2.92 14.42 -11.16
C GLU A 27 1.45 14.54 -10.74
N LYS A 28 0.56 14.66 -11.73
CA LYS A 28 -0.87 14.71 -11.42
C LYS A 28 -1.36 13.41 -10.81
N LEU A 29 -1.00 12.25 -11.40
CA LEU A 29 -1.32 10.94 -10.86
C LEU A 29 -0.73 10.75 -9.45
N TYR A 30 0.51 11.18 -9.23
CA TYR A 30 1.19 11.15 -7.93
C TYR A 30 0.42 11.97 -6.89
N SER A 31 -0.01 13.19 -7.24
CA SER A 31 -0.83 14.05 -6.38
C SER A 31 -2.22 13.50 -6.08
N MET A 32 -2.74 12.56 -6.89
CA MET A 32 -4.00 11.91 -6.57
C MET A 32 -3.86 10.97 -5.39
N PHE A 33 -2.66 10.37 -5.19
CA PHE A 33 -2.34 9.45 -4.10
C PHE A 33 -2.24 10.13 -2.72
N GLU A 34 -3.41 10.50 -2.20
CA GLU A 34 -3.64 11.07 -0.88
C GLU A 34 -4.51 10.12 -0.03
N PRO A 35 -4.49 10.26 1.32
CA PRO A 35 -5.30 9.43 2.22
C PRO A 35 -6.80 9.45 1.88
N GLU A 36 -7.28 10.56 1.31
CA GLU A 36 -8.69 10.73 0.92
C GLU A 36 -9.18 9.69 -0.10
N ILE A 37 -8.30 9.10 -0.93
CA ILE A 37 -8.72 8.13 -1.95
C ILE A 37 -9.42 6.93 -1.35
N PHE A 38 -8.99 6.45 -0.18
CA PHE A 38 -9.50 5.21 0.41
C PHE A 38 -10.99 5.30 0.73
N HIS A 39 -11.48 6.51 0.97
CA HIS A 39 -12.90 6.81 1.20
C HIS A 39 -13.70 7.06 -0.10
N THR A 40 -13.03 7.17 -1.25
CA THR A 40 -13.70 7.40 -2.54
C THR A 40 -14.24 6.10 -3.13
N LYS A 41 -15.44 6.18 -3.74
CA LYS A 41 -16.06 5.04 -4.44
C LYS A 41 -15.29 4.59 -5.69
N PHE A 42 -14.45 5.46 -6.26
CA PHE A 42 -13.76 5.24 -7.52
C PHE A 42 -12.31 4.76 -7.37
N LYS A 43 -11.90 4.35 -6.16
CA LYS A 43 -10.53 3.87 -5.89
C LYS A 43 -10.10 2.68 -6.74
N ALA A 44 -11.00 1.71 -6.95
CA ALA A 44 -10.72 0.54 -7.80
C ALA A 44 -10.31 0.96 -9.24
N ARG A 45 -11.01 1.97 -9.77
CA ARG A 45 -10.72 2.54 -11.09
C ARG A 45 -9.38 3.29 -11.10
N LEU A 46 -9.07 4.04 -10.05
CA LEU A 46 -7.79 4.73 -9.94
C LEU A 46 -6.62 3.73 -9.96
N PHE A 47 -6.68 2.69 -9.13
CA PHE A 47 -5.62 1.68 -9.08
C PHE A 47 -5.49 0.92 -10.40
N TYR A 48 -6.60 0.61 -11.07
CA TYR A 48 -6.56 0.01 -12.41
C TYR A 48 -5.86 0.93 -13.45
N LEU A 49 -6.24 2.21 -13.49
CA LEU A 49 -5.61 3.17 -14.39
C LEU A 49 -4.14 3.39 -14.03
N ALA A 50 -3.81 3.49 -12.74
CA ALA A 50 -2.44 3.66 -12.27
C ALA A 50 -1.56 2.45 -12.65
N ASP A 51 -2.10 1.23 -12.57
CA ASP A 51 -1.38 0.01 -12.97
C ASP A 51 -1.01 0.08 -14.45
N LEU A 52 -1.96 0.50 -15.29
CA LEU A 52 -1.77 0.67 -16.72
C LEU A 52 -0.71 1.74 -17.04
N PHE A 53 -0.77 2.92 -16.41
CA PHE A 53 0.24 3.96 -16.60
C PHE A 53 1.64 3.53 -16.15
N LEU A 54 1.74 2.86 -15.01
CA LEU A 54 3.01 2.42 -14.45
C LEU A 54 3.54 1.13 -15.09
N SER A 55 2.76 0.46 -15.94
CA SER A 55 3.23 -0.63 -16.81
C SER A 55 4.05 -0.17 -18.02
N SER A 56 4.14 1.14 -18.27
CA SER A 56 4.90 1.66 -19.40
C SER A 56 6.42 1.45 -19.24
N THR A 57 7.09 1.06 -20.33
CA THR A 57 8.50 0.64 -20.32
C THR A 57 9.50 1.79 -20.19
N HIS A 58 9.10 3.03 -20.48
CA HIS A 58 9.99 4.19 -20.54
C HIS A 58 10.02 5.02 -19.23
N LEU A 59 9.62 4.42 -18.11
CA LEU A 59 9.59 5.11 -16.83
C LEU A 59 10.95 5.10 -16.14
N PRO A 60 11.40 6.25 -15.61
CA PRO A 60 12.59 6.28 -14.78
C PRO A 60 12.30 5.57 -13.44
N GLU A 61 13.22 4.74 -12.98
CA GLU A 61 13.05 3.96 -11.74
C GLU A 61 12.79 4.85 -10.51
N ALA A 62 13.39 6.04 -10.46
CA ALA A 62 13.17 7.00 -9.38
C ALA A 62 11.70 7.44 -9.26
N LEU A 63 10.99 7.57 -10.39
CA LEU A 63 9.57 7.92 -10.41
C LEU A 63 8.75 6.77 -9.84
N VAL A 64 9.00 5.54 -10.28
CA VAL A 64 8.27 4.36 -9.77
C VAL A 64 8.56 4.14 -8.28
N ALA A 65 9.82 4.35 -7.85
CA ALA A 65 10.19 4.32 -6.43
C ALA A 65 9.37 5.31 -5.60
N ALA A 66 9.11 6.51 -6.11
CA ALA A 66 8.28 7.51 -5.44
C ALA A 66 6.84 7.03 -5.24
N PHE A 67 6.22 6.43 -6.28
CA PHE A 67 4.88 5.84 -6.16
C PHE A 67 4.86 4.71 -5.14
N VAL A 68 5.81 3.79 -5.21
CA VAL A 68 5.93 2.66 -4.27
C VAL A 68 6.05 3.15 -2.83
N LYS A 69 6.93 4.12 -2.58
CA LYS A 69 7.18 4.63 -1.23
C LYS A 69 6.02 5.48 -0.70
N ARG A 70 5.35 6.28 -1.55
CA ARG A 70 4.13 7.01 -1.16
C ARG A 70 3.01 6.05 -0.78
N LEU A 71 2.75 5.04 -1.61
CA LEU A 71 1.76 4.00 -1.32
C LEU A 71 2.09 3.24 -0.03
N ALA A 72 3.36 2.89 0.18
CA ALA A 72 3.81 2.24 1.41
C ALA A 72 3.48 3.08 2.66
N ARG A 73 3.73 4.40 2.63
CA ARG A 73 3.31 5.28 3.74
C ARG A 73 1.78 5.38 3.88
N LEU A 74 1.05 5.44 2.78
CA LEU A 74 -0.41 5.46 2.81
C LEU A 74 -1.00 4.19 3.44
N THR A 75 -0.34 3.03 3.30
CA THR A 75 -0.81 1.78 3.93
C THR A 75 -0.87 1.83 5.46
N LEU A 76 -0.15 2.75 6.10
CA LEU A 76 -0.21 2.91 7.57
C LEU A 76 -1.51 3.55 8.06
N VAL A 77 -2.21 4.28 7.18
CA VAL A 77 -3.49 4.96 7.48
C VAL A 77 -4.67 4.26 6.79
N ALA A 78 -4.38 3.47 5.76
CA ALA A 78 -5.38 2.80 4.94
C ALA A 78 -6.20 1.75 5.72
N PRO A 79 -7.48 1.55 5.34
CA PRO A 79 -8.29 0.45 5.87
C PRO A 79 -7.81 -0.91 5.30
N PRO A 80 -8.14 -2.04 5.95
CA PRO A 80 -7.51 -3.33 5.70
C PRO A 80 -7.61 -3.85 4.26
N GLN A 81 -8.77 -3.68 3.61
CA GLN A 81 -8.99 -4.06 2.21
C GLN A 81 -8.06 -3.29 1.26
N ASP A 82 -7.84 -2.00 1.53
CA ASP A 82 -7.02 -1.14 0.68
C ASP A 82 -5.52 -1.41 0.89
N ILE A 83 -5.13 -1.85 2.10
CA ILE A 83 -3.77 -2.32 2.37
C ILE A 83 -3.44 -3.50 1.44
N VAL A 84 -4.35 -4.48 1.27
CA VAL A 84 -4.10 -5.63 0.39
C VAL A 84 -3.92 -5.18 -1.06
N ILE A 85 -4.75 -4.25 -1.55
CA ILE A 85 -4.62 -3.68 -2.91
C ILE A 85 -3.24 -3.02 -3.05
N CYS A 86 -2.84 -2.18 -2.09
CA CYS A 86 -1.56 -1.50 -2.12
C CYS A 86 -0.38 -2.47 -2.09
N LEU A 87 -0.43 -3.55 -1.29
CA LEU A 87 0.63 -4.54 -1.20
C LEU A 87 0.85 -5.28 -2.51
N TYR A 88 -0.22 -5.73 -3.18
CA TYR A 88 -0.11 -6.39 -4.48
C TYR A 88 0.35 -5.42 -5.56
N PHE A 89 -0.14 -4.18 -5.53
CA PHE A 89 0.28 -3.15 -6.47
C PHE A 89 1.77 -2.83 -6.34
N ILE A 90 2.25 -2.60 -5.11
CA ILE A 90 3.68 -2.37 -4.83
C ILE A 90 4.51 -3.58 -5.24
N GLY A 91 4.04 -4.79 -4.92
CA GLY A 91 4.69 -6.02 -5.30
C GLY A 91 4.87 -6.15 -6.82
N ASN A 92 3.81 -5.88 -7.59
CA ASN A 92 3.86 -5.90 -9.06
C ASN A 92 4.85 -4.86 -9.61
N LEU A 93 4.88 -3.65 -9.06
CA LEU A 93 5.86 -2.64 -9.48
C LEU A 93 7.31 -3.07 -9.24
N ILE A 94 7.59 -3.76 -8.14
CA ILE A 94 8.94 -4.29 -7.83
C ILE A 94 9.29 -5.47 -8.74
N ILE A 95 8.30 -6.30 -9.14
CA ILE A 95 8.49 -7.37 -10.12
C ILE A 95 8.86 -6.78 -11.50
N ARG A 96 8.15 -5.73 -11.94
CA ARG A 96 8.40 -5.05 -13.23
C ARG A 96 9.73 -4.31 -13.26
N HIS A 97 10.11 -3.66 -12.16
CA HIS A 97 11.32 -2.84 -12.07
C HIS A 97 12.31 -3.43 -11.05
N PRO A 98 13.24 -4.30 -11.47
CA PRO A 98 14.16 -4.98 -10.56
C PRO A 98 15.11 -4.03 -9.81
N GLY A 99 15.37 -2.82 -10.34
CA GLY A 99 16.14 -1.79 -9.65
C GLY A 99 15.52 -1.35 -8.32
N LEU A 100 14.20 -1.49 -8.16
CA LEU A 100 13.49 -1.17 -6.91
C LEU A 100 13.76 -2.17 -5.78
N LYS A 101 14.39 -3.32 -6.06
CA LYS A 101 14.79 -4.28 -5.02
C LYS A 101 15.72 -3.64 -3.97
N ARG A 102 16.40 -2.55 -4.31
CA ARG A 102 17.20 -1.75 -3.37
C ARG A 102 16.39 -1.15 -2.21
N LEU A 103 15.09 -0.95 -2.40
CA LEU A 103 14.17 -0.44 -1.37
C LEU A 103 13.84 -1.49 -0.31
N ILE A 104 13.96 -2.78 -0.67
CA ILE A 104 13.81 -3.92 0.24
C ILE A 104 15.15 -4.21 0.92
N CYS A 105 16.20 -4.38 0.12
CA CYS A 105 17.54 -4.70 0.59
C CYS A 105 18.53 -3.64 0.10
N HIS A 106 19.02 -2.81 1.02
CA HIS A 106 20.04 -1.83 0.68
C HIS A 106 21.39 -2.54 0.42
N PRO A 107 22.05 -2.35 -0.74
CA PRO A 107 23.19 -3.16 -1.17
C PRO A 107 24.42 -3.03 -0.25
N HIS A 108 24.60 -1.86 0.38
CA HIS A 108 25.76 -1.61 1.23
C HIS A 108 25.56 -1.95 2.70
N GLY A 109 24.33 -2.27 3.14
CA GLY A 109 24.01 -2.60 4.53
C GLY A 109 24.42 -1.51 5.52
N GLY A 110 23.46 -0.80 6.11
CA GLY A 110 23.79 0.27 7.04
C GLY A 110 22.62 0.67 7.92
N GLN A 111 22.95 1.21 9.10
CA GLN A 111 21.96 1.92 9.89
C GLN A 111 21.76 3.30 9.30
N VAL A 112 20.54 3.59 8.91
CA VAL A 112 20.14 4.91 8.42
C VAL A 112 19.61 5.71 9.61
N THR A 113 20.15 6.90 9.83
CA THR A 113 19.73 7.78 10.94
C THR A 113 18.39 8.46 10.66
N ARG A 114 18.07 8.71 9.39
CA ARG A 114 16.82 9.34 8.96
C ARG A 114 16.43 8.94 7.54
N ASP A 115 15.14 8.67 7.32
CA ASP A 115 14.58 8.43 5.99
C ASP A 115 14.67 9.71 5.12
N PRO A 116 15.34 9.66 3.94
CA PRO A 116 15.44 10.82 3.04
C PRO A 116 14.13 11.16 2.32
N PHE A 117 13.14 10.26 2.31
CA PHE A 117 11.92 10.43 1.52
C PHE A 117 10.99 11.56 2.02
N ILE A 118 10.62 12.44 1.09
CA ILE A 118 9.75 13.61 1.31
C ILE A 118 8.34 13.30 0.78
N MET A 119 7.34 13.28 1.66
CA MET A 119 5.95 12.95 1.31
C MET A 119 5.15 14.09 0.68
N ASP A 120 5.48 15.33 1.06
CA ASP A 120 4.74 16.53 0.63
C ASP A 120 5.21 17.05 -0.73
N GLU A 121 6.25 16.43 -1.30
CA GLU A 121 6.77 16.77 -2.61
C GLU A 121 5.73 16.42 -3.69
N CYS A 122 5.55 17.31 -4.66
CA CYS A 122 4.64 17.09 -5.79
C CYS A 122 5.33 16.32 -6.93
N ASP A 123 6.63 16.57 -7.10
CA ASP A 123 7.43 15.97 -8.16
C ASP A 123 7.96 14.60 -7.69
N PRO A 124 7.50 13.48 -8.28
CA PRO A 124 7.91 12.15 -7.82
C PRO A 124 9.43 11.94 -7.92
N THR A 125 10.07 12.52 -8.93
CA THR A 125 11.53 12.42 -9.14
C THR A 125 12.36 13.16 -8.10
N LYS A 126 11.80 14.16 -7.41
CA LYS A 126 12.47 14.95 -6.37
C LYS A 126 12.18 14.47 -4.94
N SER A 127 11.35 13.44 -4.79
CA SER A 127 10.96 12.91 -3.49
C SER A 127 12.08 12.14 -2.76
N TYR A 128 13.21 11.85 -3.42
CA TYR A 128 14.32 11.03 -2.93
C TYR A 128 13.92 9.62 -2.45
N ALA A 129 12.82 9.10 -3.00
CA ALA A 129 12.31 7.78 -2.62
C ALA A 129 13.28 6.62 -2.90
N ILE A 130 14.12 6.74 -3.94
CA ILE A 130 15.03 5.68 -4.35
C ILE A 130 16.11 5.38 -3.29
N ASP A 131 16.47 6.38 -2.48
CA ASP A 131 17.46 6.28 -1.41
C ASP A 131 16.83 5.87 -0.06
N SER A 132 15.49 5.72 -0.03
CA SER A 132 14.75 5.25 1.15
C SER A 132 14.62 3.72 1.21
N SER A 133 13.87 3.21 2.19
CA SER A 133 13.56 1.78 2.33
C SER A 133 12.10 1.57 2.76
N LEU A 134 11.56 0.36 2.57
CA LEU A 134 10.14 0.05 2.79
C LEU A 134 9.83 -0.47 4.20
N TRP A 135 10.17 0.31 5.22
CA TRP A 135 9.90 -0.04 6.63
C TRP A 135 8.40 -0.17 6.93
N GLU A 136 7.57 0.56 6.21
CA GLU A 136 6.12 0.56 6.41
C GLU A 136 5.53 -0.82 6.13
N ILE A 137 5.99 -1.48 5.07
CA ILE A 137 5.52 -2.83 4.71
C ILE A 137 6.13 -3.87 5.64
N ALA A 138 7.38 -3.69 6.09
CA ALA A 138 7.97 -4.54 7.11
C ALA A 138 7.16 -4.51 8.42
N ALA A 139 6.64 -3.34 8.81
CA ALA A 139 5.74 -3.23 9.97
C ALA A 139 4.42 -3.97 9.76
N LEU A 140 3.87 -3.95 8.54
CA LEU A 140 2.63 -4.67 8.19
C LEU A 140 2.76 -6.21 8.26
N GLN A 141 3.96 -6.77 8.31
CA GLN A 141 4.15 -8.22 8.53
C GLN A 141 3.57 -8.69 9.88
N ASN A 142 3.45 -7.79 10.86
CA ASN A 142 2.87 -8.05 12.17
C ASN A 142 1.45 -7.47 12.31
N HIS A 143 0.75 -7.27 11.19
CA HIS A 143 -0.63 -6.76 11.20
C HIS A 143 -1.60 -7.74 11.89
N GLY A 144 -2.61 -7.21 12.60
CA GLY A 144 -3.56 -8.04 13.36
C GLY A 144 -4.43 -8.95 12.50
N ILE A 145 -4.67 -8.57 11.24
CA ILE A 145 -5.38 -9.40 10.27
C ILE A 145 -4.39 -10.30 9.53
N PRO A 146 -4.55 -11.64 9.59
CA PRO A 146 -3.57 -12.58 9.06
C PRO A 146 -3.40 -12.51 7.54
N SER A 147 -4.45 -12.18 6.77
CA SER A 147 -4.36 -12.06 5.31
C SER A 147 -3.37 -10.96 4.88
N ILE A 148 -3.42 -9.81 5.55
CA ILE A 148 -2.52 -8.67 5.32
C ILE A 148 -1.10 -9.04 5.73
N ALA A 149 -0.94 -9.63 6.92
CA ALA A 149 0.35 -10.10 7.40
C ALA A 149 0.99 -11.11 6.42
N THR A 150 0.20 -12.03 5.85
CA THR A 150 0.70 -12.96 4.83
C THR A 150 1.04 -12.28 3.52
N ALA A 151 0.26 -11.29 3.08
CA ALA A 151 0.57 -10.52 1.88
C ALA A 151 1.89 -9.76 2.04
N ALA A 152 2.11 -9.08 3.17
CA ALA A 152 3.34 -8.31 3.43
C ALA A 152 4.62 -9.15 3.53
N LYS A 153 4.52 -10.47 3.66
CA LYS A 153 5.69 -11.39 3.68
C LYS A 153 6.41 -11.49 2.34
N PHE A 154 5.90 -10.92 1.25
CA PHE A 154 6.62 -10.88 -0.02
C PHE A 154 7.97 -10.15 0.09
N ILE A 155 8.16 -9.27 1.08
CA ILE A 155 9.42 -8.55 1.30
C ILE A 155 10.50 -9.44 1.90
N SER A 156 10.14 -10.39 2.77
CA SER A 156 11.08 -11.32 3.40
C SER A 156 11.34 -12.57 2.54
N ASN A 157 10.42 -12.87 1.62
CA ASN A 157 10.46 -14.06 0.77
C ASN A 157 10.93 -13.70 -0.64
N PRO A 158 11.44 -14.66 -1.44
CA PRO A 158 11.71 -14.40 -2.84
C PRO A 158 10.43 -14.01 -3.58
N LEU A 159 10.52 -12.92 -4.35
CA LEU A 159 9.42 -12.45 -5.20
C LEU A 159 9.04 -13.50 -6.25
N PRO A 160 7.74 -13.67 -6.57
CA PRO A 160 7.33 -14.55 -7.64
C PRO A 160 7.79 -14.00 -9.00
N THR A 161 7.91 -14.89 -9.98
CA THR A 161 8.21 -14.54 -11.38
C THR A 161 6.99 -13.97 -12.12
N ILE A 162 5.78 -14.24 -11.63
CA ILE A 162 4.51 -13.83 -12.24
C ILE A 162 3.86 -12.78 -11.34
N GLU A 163 3.28 -11.76 -11.97
CA GLU A 163 2.53 -10.70 -11.29
C GLU A 163 1.27 -11.23 -10.60
N TRP A 164 0.89 -10.59 -9.50
CA TRP A 164 -0.38 -10.85 -8.84
C TRP A 164 -1.51 -10.19 -9.61
N ASP A 165 -2.63 -10.91 -9.75
CA ASP A 165 -3.83 -10.38 -10.39
C ASP A 165 -4.54 -9.38 -9.48
N LEU A 166 -4.43 -8.09 -9.82
CA LEU A 166 -5.07 -6.99 -9.10
C LEU A 166 -6.59 -7.03 -9.19
N THR A 167 -7.16 -7.57 -10.28
CA THR A 167 -8.62 -7.55 -10.51
C THR A 167 -9.41 -8.28 -9.42
N GLN A 168 -8.80 -9.30 -8.82
CA GLN A 168 -9.39 -10.09 -7.74
C GLN A 168 -9.50 -9.31 -6.42
N VAL A 169 -8.67 -8.28 -6.22
CA VAL A 169 -8.60 -7.53 -4.97
C VAL A 169 -9.29 -6.17 -5.06
N LEU A 170 -9.30 -5.55 -6.26
CA LEU A 170 -9.87 -4.22 -6.47
C LEU A 170 -11.36 -4.09 -6.10
N GLY A 171 -12.11 -5.20 -6.13
CA GLY A 171 -13.54 -5.24 -5.81
C GLY A 171 -13.88 -5.63 -4.37
N VAL A 172 -12.89 -5.97 -3.54
CA VAL A 172 -13.13 -6.49 -2.19
C VAL A 172 -13.52 -5.36 -1.25
N THR A 173 -14.68 -5.49 -0.61
CA THR A 173 -15.17 -4.56 0.40
C THR A 173 -14.81 -5.01 1.83
N GLU A 174 -14.99 -4.13 2.81
CA GLU A 174 -14.83 -4.48 4.24
C GLU A 174 -15.78 -5.61 4.64
N ASP A 175 -17.03 -5.52 4.17
CA ASP A 175 -18.07 -6.51 4.45
C ASP A 175 -17.69 -7.89 3.91
N ASP A 176 -17.14 -7.95 2.70
CA ASP A 176 -16.65 -9.21 2.13
C ASP A 176 -15.53 -9.83 2.96
N LEU A 177 -14.63 -8.99 3.48
CA LEU A 177 -13.49 -9.42 4.28
C LEU A 177 -13.96 -9.96 5.65
N PHE A 178 -14.98 -9.32 6.22
CA PHE A 178 -15.64 -9.76 7.44
C PHE A 178 -16.43 -11.06 7.24
N ASP A 179 -17.20 -11.16 6.16
CA ASP A 179 -17.95 -12.38 5.79
C ASP A 179 -17.02 -13.56 5.56
N GLN A 180 -15.86 -13.33 4.92
CA GLN A 180 -14.83 -14.35 4.77
C GLN A 180 -14.26 -14.80 6.12
N ALA A 181 -14.06 -13.88 7.07
CA ALA A 181 -13.59 -14.22 8.40
C ALA A 181 -14.61 -15.08 9.16
N ILE A 182 -15.90 -14.75 9.06
CA ILE A 182 -16.98 -15.55 9.65
C ILE A 182 -17.01 -16.96 9.05
N ARG A 183 -16.96 -17.06 7.71
CA ARG A 183 -16.98 -18.36 7.01
C ARG A 183 -15.77 -19.22 7.33
N LYS A 184 -14.59 -18.61 7.55
CA LYS A 184 -13.34 -19.31 7.88
C LYS A 184 -13.26 -19.78 9.34
N SER A 185 -14.26 -19.53 10.20
CA SER A 185 -14.15 -19.84 11.62
C SER A 185 -13.73 -21.30 11.85
N SER A 186 -12.61 -21.50 12.54
CA SER A 186 -12.10 -22.82 12.86
C SER A 186 -12.87 -23.39 14.04
N LYS A 187 -13.20 -24.69 13.99
CA LYS A 187 -13.91 -25.39 15.08
C LYS A 187 -13.15 -25.42 16.40
N ALA A 188 -11.84 -25.18 16.39
CA ALA A 188 -11.00 -25.12 17.58
C ALA A 188 -10.74 -23.66 17.95
N ALA A 189 -11.41 -23.18 19.00
CA ALA A 189 -11.04 -21.96 19.70
C ALA A 189 -10.11 -22.35 20.86
N PHE A 190 -8.85 -21.92 20.80
CA PHE A 190 -7.93 -22.11 21.92
C PHE A 190 -8.24 -21.06 22.99
N LEU A 191 -8.43 -21.50 24.23
CA LEU A 191 -8.66 -20.61 25.37
C LEU A 191 -7.32 -20.21 25.98
N THR A 192 -7.27 -18.98 26.51
CA THR A 192 -6.13 -18.53 27.31
C THR A 192 -6.09 -19.31 28.63
N ILE A 193 -4.91 -19.83 28.98
CA ILE A 193 -4.71 -20.59 30.23
C ILE A 193 -4.83 -19.67 31.44
N ASP A 194 -4.30 -18.45 31.31
CA ASP A 194 -4.39 -17.43 32.35
C ASP A 194 -5.82 -16.89 32.42
N ARG A 195 -6.45 -17.07 33.58
CA ARG A 195 -7.76 -16.49 33.87
C ARG A 195 -7.57 -15.02 34.24
N PRO A 196 -8.26 -14.08 33.58
CA PRO A 196 -8.21 -12.68 33.97
C PRO A 196 -8.77 -12.50 35.38
N THR A 197 -8.03 -11.81 36.25
CA THR A 197 -8.43 -11.52 37.63
C THR A 197 -9.55 -10.48 37.73
N SER A 198 -9.73 -9.66 36.69
CA SER A 198 -10.83 -8.72 36.53
C SER A 198 -11.36 -8.69 35.10
N MET A 199 -12.66 -8.44 34.94
CA MET A 199 -13.30 -8.24 33.64
C MET A 199 -12.87 -6.91 32.97
N PHE A 200 -12.42 -5.95 33.78
CA PHE A 200 -11.82 -4.71 33.33
C PHE A 200 -10.30 -4.83 33.24
N VAL A 201 -9.67 -4.08 32.34
CA VAL A 201 -8.22 -3.92 32.33
C VAL A 201 -7.78 -3.43 33.72
N PRO A 202 -6.86 -4.13 34.40
CA PRO A 202 -6.44 -3.73 35.75
C PRO A 202 -5.92 -2.28 35.72
N ARG A 203 -6.39 -1.47 36.67
CA ARG A 203 -5.91 -0.08 36.83
C ARG A 203 -4.40 -0.12 37.12
N GLY A 204 -3.59 0.36 36.18
CA GLY A 204 -2.12 0.32 36.24
C GLY A 204 -1.43 -0.65 35.28
N ASP A 205 -2.16 -1.28 34.37
CA ASP A 205 -1.51 -2.05 33.29
C ASP A 205 -0.81 -1.10 32.29
N ARG A 206 0.31 -1.53 31.69
CA ARG A 206 1.09 -0.72 30.71
C ARG A 206 0.24 -0.20 29.55
N THR A 207 -0.86 -0.88 29.26
CA THR A 207 -1.86 -0.46 28.27
C THR A 207 -2.50 0.89 28.61
N GLN A 208 -2.71 1.22 29.89
CA GLN A 208 -3.24 2.52 30.32
C GLN A 208 -2.22 3.67 30.23
N GLU A 209 -0.92 3.37 30.20
CA GLU A 209 0.12 4.40 29.98
C GLU A 209 0.06 4.95 28.55
N PHE A 210 -0.29 4.11 27.57
CA PHE A 210 -0.28 4.45 26.14
C PHE A 210 -1.68 4.66 25.55
N TRP A 211 -2.73 4.12 26.16
CA TRP A 211 -4.11 4.25 25.69
C TRP A 211 -4.98 4.91 26.76
N LYS A 212 -5.29 6.19 26.55
CA LYS A 212 -6.38 6.85 27.27
C LYS A 212 -7.70 6.40 26.67
N LEU A 213 -8.34 5.41 27.28
CA LEU A 213 -9.77 5.19 27.09
C LEU A 213 -10.49 6.43 27.65
N PHE A 214 -11.29 7.08 26.81
CA PHE A 214 -12.06 8.29 27.11
C PHE A 214 -12.99 8.10 28.32
#